data_AF-L2G1W7-F1
#
_entry.id   AF-L2G1W7-F1
#
_cell.length_a   1.000
_cell.length_b   1.000
_cell.length_c   1.000
_cell.angle_alpha   90.00
_cell.angle_beta   90.00
_cell.angle_gamma   90.00
#
_symmetry.space_group_name_H-M   'P 1'
#
loop_
_entity.id
_entity.type
_entity.pdbx_description
1 polymer ?
#
loop_
_entity_poly.entity_id
_entity_poly.type
_entity_poly.pdbx_seq_one_letter_code
_entity_poly.pdbx_strand_id
1 'polypeptide(L)'
;MLGFRRAVDEIKARVRARGEEVGGLSGELRERDERVAALEERLALASLPGKKEDEEWDEGESEESDEEEEGDHGLVGSSPAKLAGFAQDYCIIEALADAIGRDVQFVVKTEARMTRCRNTILLDLGTAMKEARKASKRGQPRVVKYLGLYGLLDAQAEAIKALKSN
;
A
#
# COMPACT_ATOMS: atom_id res chain seq x y z
N MET A 1 -56.49 14.98 -3.08
CA MET A 1 -55.63 13.82 -2.71
C MET A 1 -54.42 13.58 -3.64
N LEU A 2 -54.30 14.18 -4.83
CA LEU A 2 -53.18 13.90 -5.74
C LEU A 2 -51.80 14.43 -5.26
N GLY A 3 -51.75 15.53 -4.51
CA GLY A 3 -50.48 16.10 -4.02
C GLY A 3 -49.72 15.21 -3.05
N PHE A 4 -50.42 14.40 -2.25
CA PHE A 4 -49.80 13.52 -1.27
C PHE A 4 -49.11 12.31 -1.92
N ARG A 5 -49.72 11.73 -2.97
CA ARG A 5 -49.08 10.67 -3.77
C ARG A 5 -47.81 11.17 -4.44
N ARG A 6 -47.86 12.35 -5.08
CA ARG A 6 -46.69 12.95 -5.72
C ARG A 6 -45.54 13.21 -4.73
N ALA A 7 -45.84 13.72 -3.54
CA ALA A 7 -44.83 13.94 -2.50
C ALA A 7 -44.21 12.62 -2.00
N VAL A 8 -45.02 11.57 -1.82
CA VAL A 8 -44.52 10.24 -1.43
C VAL A 8 -43.64 9.63 -2.51
N ASP A 9 -44.02 9.76 -3.78
CA ASP A 9 -43.23 9.23 -4.89
C ASP A 9 -41.89 9.97 -5.05
N GLU A 10 -41.87 11.27 -4.82
CA GLU A 10 -40.62 12.06 -4.79
C GLU A 10 -39.71 11.64 -3.63
N ILE A 11 -40.28 11.41 -2.44
CA ILE A 11 -39.52 10.90 -1.28
C ILE A 11 -38.96 9.51 -1.59
N LYS A 12 -39.75 8.61 -2.18
CA LYS A 12 -39.28 7.27 -2.57
C LYS A 12 -38.14 7.33 -3.59
N ALA A 13 -38.22 8.24 -4.56
CA ALA A 13 -37.15 8.44 -5.53
C ALA A 13 -35.85 8.93 -4.85
N ARG A 14 -35.94 9.89 -3.93
CA ARG A 14 -34.79 10.36 -3.15
C ARG A 14 -34.20 9.28 -2.25
N VAL A 15 -35.04 8.47 -1.60
CA VAL A 15 -34.58 7.35 -0.77
C VAL A 15 -33.87 6.29 -1.61
N ARG A 16 -34.37 6.01 -2.83
CA ARG A 16 -33.71 5.07 -3.74
C ARG A 16 -32.34 5.60 -4.20
N ALA A 17 -32.28 6.84 -4.68
CA ALA A 17 -31.01 7.45 -5.11
C ALA A 17 -29.99 7.48 -3.96
N ARG A 18 -30.41 7.89 -2.77
CA ARG A 18 -29.56 7.87 -1.57
C ARG A 18 -29.15 6.45 -1.18
N GLY A 19 -30.02 5.46 -1.40
CA GLY A 19 -29.71 4.05 -1.18
C GLY A 19 -28.64 3.52 -2.12
N GLU A 20 -28.69 3.90 -3.39
CA GLU A 20 -27.67 3.56 -4.40
C GLU A 20 -26.33 4.22 -4.08
N GLU A 21 -26.32 5.50 -3.71
CA GLU A 21 -25.12 6.23 -3.26
C GLU A 21 -24.49 5.58 -2.02
N VAL A 22 -25.29 5.28 -0.99
CA VAL A 22 -24.80 4.61 0.23
C VAL A 22 -24.29 3.21 -0.08
N GLY A 23 -24.95 2.49 -1.00
CA GLY A 23 -24.51 1.18 -1.47
C GLY A 23 -23.13 1.25 -2.11
N GLY A 24 -22.90 2.20 -3.03
CA GLY A 24 -21.61 2.43 -3.67
C GLY A 24 -20.51 2.73 -2.66
N LEU A 25 -20.73 3.74 -1.80
CA LEU A 25 -19.77 4.12 -0.75
C LEU A 25 -19.47 2.95 0.21
N SER A 26 -20.47 2.14 0.56
CA SER A 26 -20.27 0.97 1.41
C SER A 26 -19.40 -0.11 0.75
N GLY A 27 -19.47 -0.24 -0.58
CA GLY A 27 -18.61 -1.11 -1.36
C GLY A 27 -17.15 -0.65 -1.32
N GLU A 28 -16.90 0.62 -1.62
CA GLU A 28 -15.56 1.22 -1.60
C GLU A 28 -14.91 1.12 -0.21
N LEU A 29 -15.68 1.37 0.86
CA LEU A 29 -15.21 1.22 2.24
C LEU A 29 -14.79 -0.22 2.55
N ARG A 30 -15.58 -1.21 2.08
CA ARG A 30 -15.29 -2.62 2.33
C ARG A 30 -14.07 -3.08 1.55
N GLU A 31 -13.97 -2.72 0.28
CA GLU A 31 -12.80 -2.99 -0.55
C GLU A 31 -11.52 -2.42 0.11
N ARG A 32 -11.58 -1.19 0.60
CA ARG A 32 -10.42 -0.59 1.26
C ARG A 32 -10.03 -1.34 2.53
N ASP A 33 -10.99 -1.80 3.32
CA ASP A 33 -10.70 -2.57 4.55
C ASP A 33 -10.07 -3.92 4.26
N GLU A 34 -10.57 -4.62 3.23
CA GLU A 34 -10.01 -5.87 2.73
C GLU A 34 -8.57 -5.67 2.23
N ARG A 35 -8.31 -4.62 1.46
CA ARG A 35 -6.96 -4.28 0.98
C ARG A 35 -6.00 -3.92 2.12
N VAL A 36 -6.45 -3.15 3.13
CA VAL A 36 -5.63 -2.87 4.33
C VAL A 36 -5.33 -4.15 5.08
N ALA A 37 -6.30 -5.05 5.26
CA ALA A 37 -6.09 -6.32 5.93
C ALA A 37 -5.07 -7.20 5.20
N ALA A 38 -5.17 -7.31 3.87
CA ALA A 38 -4.24 -8.07 3.05
C ALA A 38 -2.81 -7.49 3.12
N LEU A 39 -2.67 -6.16 3.08
CA LEU A 39 -1.36 -5.52 3.22
C LEU A 39 -0.77 -5.75 4.63
N GLU A 40 -1.59 -5.63 5.68
CA GLU A 40 -1.15 -5.90 7.07
C GLU A 40 -0.67 -7.34 7.24
N GLU A 41 -1.39 -8.31 6.68
CA GLU A 41 -1.00 -9.73 6.72
C GLU A 41 0.34 -9.96 6.02
N ARG A 42 0.49 -9.45 4.78
CA ARG A 42 1.73 -9.60 4.01
C ARG A 42 2.93 -8.94 4.69
N LEU A 43 2.73 -7.76 5.30
CA LEU A 43 3.77 -7.08 6.06
C LEU A 43 4.12 -7.84 7.35
N ALA A 44 3.13 -8.41 8.05
CA ALA A 44 3.37 -9.22 9.24
C ALA A 44 4.18 -10.49 8.92
N LEU A 45 3.89 -11.14 7.79
CA LEU A 45 4.66 -12.29 7.30
C LEU A 45 6.08 -11.90 6.89
N ALA A 46 6.25 -10.76 6.22
CA ALA A 46 7.57 -10.28 5.78
C ALA A 46 8.47 -9.80 6.94
N SER A 47 7.88 -9.30 8.02
CA SER A 47 8.62 -8.80 9.20
C SER A 47 9.16 -9.92 10.12
N LEU A 48 8.80 -11.19 9.88
CA LEU A 48 9.31 -12.32 10.67
C LEU A 48 10.74 -12.69 10.25
N PRO A 49 11.75 -12.55 11.12
CA PRO A 49 13.12 -12.90 10.80
C PRO A 49 13.25 -14.44 10.71
N GLY A 50 13.33 -14.99 9.49
CA GLY A 50 13.75 -16.38 9.29
C GLY A 50 12.95 -17.23 8.28
N LYS A 51 11.86 -16.74 7.69
CA LYS A 51 11.19 -17.47 6.60
C LYS A 51 11.91 -17.22 5.27
N LYS A 52 12.80 -18.15 4.91
CA LYS A 52 13.20 -18.39 3.53
C LYS A 52 12.03 -19.11 2.86
N GLU A 53 11.37 -18.47 1.91
CA GLU A 53 10.31 -19.03 1.06
C GLU A 53 10.55 -18.35 -0.30
N ASP A 54 10.98 -18.99 -1.41
CA ASP A 54 10.67 -20.33 -1.94
C ASP A 54 9.17 -20.67 -1.90
N GLU A 55 8.33 -19.63 -1.92
CA GLU A 55 6.93 -19.76 -2.33
C GLU A 55 6.75 -18.97 -3.62
N GLU A 56 6.80 -19.73 -4.71
CA GLU A 56 6.16 -19.52 -5.99
C GLU A 56 4.74 -18.95 -5.78
N TRP A 57 4.53 -17.69 -6.16
CA TRP A 57 3.19 -17.09 -6.27
C TRP A 57 3.02 -16.56 -7.69
N ASP A 58 2.33 -17.38 -8.47
CA ASP A 58 1.72 -17.10 -9.75
C ASP A 58 0.42 -16.28 -9.58
N GLU A 59 0.04 -15.62 -10.68
CA GLU A 59 -1.20 -14.91 -10.99
C GLU A 59 -1.36 -13.42 -10.59
N GLY A 60 -0.96 -12.57 -11.54
CA GLY A 60 -1.49 -11.24 -11.74
C GLY A 60 -0.67 -10.44 -12.75
N GLU A 61 -0.92 -10.63 -14.05
CA GLU A 61 -0.30 -9.89 -15.16
C GLU A 61 -0.13 -8.38 -14.83
N SER A 62 1.08 -8.01 -14.47
CA SER A 62 1.62 -6.68 -14.70
C SER A 62 2.82 -6.89 -15.61
N GLU A 63 2.61 -6.69 -16.91
CA GLU A 63 3.70 -6.54 -17.87
C GLU A 63 4.49 -5.28 -17.52
N GLU A 64 5.38 -5.39 -16.54
CA GLU A 64 6.44 -4.39 -16.34
C GLU A 64 7.77 -5.14 -16.33
N SER A 65 8.29 -5.31 -17.54
CA SER A 65 9.69 -5.55 -17.91
C SER A 65 10.55 -6.21 -16.83
N ASP A 66 10.57 -7.53 -16.86
CA ASP A 66 11.47 -8.39 -16.10
C ASP A 66 12.90 -8.20 -16.63
N GLU A 67 13.54 -7.09 -16.25
CA GLU A 67 15.00 -6.95 -16.34
C GLU A 67 15.61 -7.80 -15.22
N GLU A 68 15.74 -9.09 -15.53
CA GLU A 68 16.70 -10.07 -15.02
C GLU A 68 17.37 -9.67 -13.70
N GLU A 69 16.83 -10.14 -12.58
CA GLU A 69 17.51 -10.17 -11.28
C GLU A 69 18.63 -11.24 -11.25
N GLU A 70 19.36 -11.45 -12.36
CA GLU A 70 20.57 -12.27 -12.40
C GLU A 70 21.74 -11.48 -11.80
N GLY A 71 21.88 -11.48 -10.48
CA GLY A 71 23.12 -10.91 -9.92
C GLY A 71 23.28 -10.75 -8.43
N ASP A 72 22.40 -11.26 -7.54
CA ASP A 72 22.52 -10.89 -6.14
C ASP A 72 22.12 -11.95 -5.11
N HIS A 73 22.64 -13.17 -5.25
CA HIS A 73 22.57 -14.23 -4.24
C HIS A 73 23.30 -13.93 -2.90
N GLY A 74 23.66 -12.68 -2.61
CA GLY A 74 24.49 -12.30 -1.45
C GLY A 74 23.88 -11.27 -0.48
N LEU A 75 22.75 -10.64 -0.81
CA LEU A 75 22.12 -9.64 0.05
C LEU A 75 20.83 -10.20 0.66
N VAL A 76 20.75 -10.14 1.99
CA VAL A 76 19.73 -10.84 2.79
C VAL A 76 18.45 -10.01 2.98
N GLY A 77 18.51 -8.69 2.74
CA GLY A 77 17.38 -7.79 2.91
C GLY A 77 16.32 -7.90 1.81
N SER A 78 15.12 -7.42 2.12
CA SER A 78 13.95 -7.42 1.23
C SER A 78 14.30 -6.93 -0.18
N SER A 79 13.91 -7.69 -1.20
CA SER A 79 14.16 -7.32 -2.60
C SER A 79 13.45 -6.00 -2.95
N PRO A 80 14.01 -5.19 -3.87
CA PRO A 80 13.33 -3.99 -4.35
C PRO A 80 11.95 -4.28 -4.93
N ALA A 81 11.77 -5.38 -5.65
CA ALA A 81 10.48 -5.78 -6.22
C ALA A 81 9.42 -6.00 -5.13
N LYS A 82 9.76 -6.71 -4.06
CA LYS A 82 8.83 -6.95 -2.94
C LYS A 82 8.42 -5.65 -2.25
N LEU A 83 9.37 -4.76 -1.98
CA LEU A 83 9.08 -3.46 -1.37
C LEU A 83 8.30 -2.53 -2.32
N ALA A 84 8.50 -2.65 -3.63
CA ALA A 84 7.73 -1.93 -4.63
C ALA A 84 6.25 -2.33 -4.59
N GLY A 85 5.96 -3.64 -4.54
CA GLY A 85 4.58 -4.12 -4.40
C GLY A 85 3.88 -3.57 -3.16
N PHE A 86 4.54 -3.59 -2.00
CA PHE A 86 3.97 -3.02 -0.77
C PHE A 86 3.74 -1.50 -0.86
N ALA A 87 4.65 -0.76 -1.50
CA ALA A 87 4.49 0.67 -1.69
C ALA A 87 3.34 1.00 -2.64
N GLN A 88 3.19 0.26 -3.73
CA GLN A 88 2.08 0.41 -4.68
C GLN A 88 0.74 0.11 -4.02
N ASP A 89 0.64 -1.01 -3.28
CA ASP A 89 -0.57 -1.36 -2.53
C ASP A 89 -0.96 -0.27 -1.54
N TYR A 90 0.04 0.29 -0.83
CA TYR A 90 -0.16 1.40 0.09
C TYR A 90 -0.70 2.65 -0.62
N CYS A 91 -0.11 3.04 -1.76
CA CYS A 91 -0.58 4.18 -2.55
C CYS A 91 -2.02 3.99 -3.05
N ILE A 92 -2.41 2.77 -3.43
CA ILE A 92 -3.79 2.49 -3.85
C ILE A 92 -4.75 2.65 -2.65
N ILE A 93 -4.38 2.15 -1.48
CA ILE A 93 -5.17 2.32 -0.25
C ILE A 93 -5.29 3.81 0.12
N GLU A 94 -4.22 4.59 -0.04
CA GLU A 94 -4.24 6.03 0.20
C GLU A 94 -5.18 6.75 -0.78
N ALA A 95 -5.09 6.45 -2.07
CA ALA A 95 -5.97 7.02 -3.09
C ALA A 95 -7.45 6.70 -2.82
N LEU A 96 -7.76 5.48 -2.35
CA LEU A 96 -9.10 5.10 -1.93
C LEU A 96 -9.55 5.90 -0.70
N ALA A 97 -8.67 6.14 0.27
CA ALA A 97 -9.00 6.97 1.44
C ALA A 97 -9.31 8.43 1.03
N ASP A 98 -8.60 8.97 0.05
CA ASP A 98 -8.85 10.30 -0.50
C ASP A 98 -10.17 10.36 -1.29
N ALA A 99 -10.46 9.35 -2.12
CA ALA A 99 -11.69 9.27 -2.91
C ALA A 99 -12.95 9.16 -2.03
N ILE A 100 -12.88 8.35 -0.96
CA ILE A 100 -13.97 8.16 0.00
C ILE A 100 -14.16 9.42 0.88
N GLY A 101 -13.06 10.12 1.19
CA GLY A 101 -13.02 11.29 2.07
C GLY A 101 -12.44 10.97 3.45
N ARG A 102 -11.38 11.68 3.84
CA ARG A 102 -10.62 11.39 5.07
C ARG A 102 -11.38 11.67 6.38
N ASP A 103 -12.43 12.48 6.35
CA ASP A 103 -13.26 12.81 7.50
C ASP A 103 -14.36 11.76 7.80
N VAL A 104 -14.59 10.84 6.86
CA VAL A 104 -15.54 9.74 7.05
C VAL A 104 -15.08 8.86 8.22
N GLN A 105 -15.96 8.63 9.20
CA GLN A 105 -15.64 7.95 10.46
C GLN A 105 -14.94 6.59 10.29
N PHE A 106 -15.25 5.87 9.22
CA PHE A 106 -14.57 4.62 8.89
C PHE A 106 -13.11 4.81 8.48
N VAL A 107 -12.83 5.82 7.64
CA VAL A 107 -11.48 6.20 7.22
C VAL A 107 -10.65 6.63 8.42
N VAL A 108 -11.21 7.48 9.27
CA VAL A 108 -10.57 7.91 10.53
C VAL A 108 -10.17 6.70 11.41
N LYS A 109 -11.04 5.70 11.54
CA LYS A 109 -10.76 4.51 12.37
C LYS A 109 -9.64 3.63 11.80
N THR A 110 -9.44 3.65 10.49
CA THR A 110 -8.43 2.83 9.81
C THR A 110 -7.11 3.56 9.54
N GLU A 111 -7.06 4.88 9.69
CA GLU A 111 -5.83 5.68 9.57
C GLU A 111 -4.70 5.16 10.46
N ALA A 112 -5.03 4.70 11.67
CA ALA A 112 -4.04 4.08 12.56
C ALA A 112 -3.41 2.81 11.97
N ARG A 113 -4.19 2.00 11.24
CA ARG A 113 -3.70 0.80 10.54
C ARG A 113 -2.82 1.19 9.36
N MET A 114 -3.27 2.12 8.53
CA MET A 114 -2.51 2.65 7.41
C MET A 114 -1.16 3.24 7.85
N THR A 115 -1.16 4.04 8.93
CA THR A 115 0.05 4.61 9.51
C THR A 115 1.05 3.52 9.92
N ARG A 116 0.57 2.41 10.51
CA ARG A 116 1.44 1.27 10.84
C ARG A 116 2.02 0.61 9.60
N CYS A 117 1.21 0.36 8.57
CA CYS A 117 1.71 -0.19 7.29
C CYS A 117 2.81 0.69 6.71
N ARG A 118 2.59 2.02 6.64
CA ARG A 118 3.60 2.97 6.16
C ARG A 118 4.88 2.90 6.97
N ASN A 119 4.78 2.89 8.30
CA ASN A 119 5.94 2.82 9.17
C ASN A 119 6.73 1.52 9.00
N THR A 120 6.04 0.38 8.83
CA THR A 120 6.71 -0.91 8.57
C THR A 120 7.42 -0.91 7.22
N ILE A 121 6.77 -0.43 6.15
CA ILE A 121 7.40 -0.31 4.83
C ILE A 121 8.68 0.55 4.92
N LEU A 122 8.61 1.69 5.62
CA LEU A 122 9.77 2.57 5.80
C LEU A 122 10.87 1.94 6.66
N LEU A 123 10.52 1.12 7.65
CA LEU A 123 11.49 0.39 8.46
C LEU A 123 12.22 -0.66 7.63
N ASP A 124 11.50 -1.44 6.84
CA ASP A 124 12.06 -2.47 5.97
C ASP A 124 12.92 -1.83 4.87
N LEU A 125 12.44 -0.74 4.27
CA LEU A 125 13.19 0.04 3.29
C LEU A 125 14.47 0.63 3.90
N GLY A 126 14.42 1.11 5.14
CA GLY A 126 15.59 1.57 5.88
C GLY A 126 16.60 0.46 6.16
N THR A 127 16.13 -0.74 6.47
CA THR A 127 16.98 -1.92 6.72
C THR A 127 17.64 -2.40 5.43
N ALA A 128 16.85 -2.60 4.37
CA ALA A 128 17.33 -3.00 3.06
C ALA A 128 18.31 -1.98 2.46
N MET A 129 18.05 -0.68 2.65
CA MET A 129 18.96 0.38 2.23
C MET A 129 20.32 0.33 2.95
N LYS A 130 20.33 0.08 4.26
CA LYS A 130 21.58 -0.06 5.03
C LYS A 130 22.40 -1.25 4.53
N GLU A 131 21.76 -2.37 4.25
CA GLU A 131 22.44 -3.57 3.74
C GLU A 131 23.00 -3.37 2.34
N ALA A 132 22.20 -2.82 1.42
CA ALA A 132 22.67 -2.51 0.07
C ALA A 132 23.83 -1.51 0.09
N ARG A 133 23.84 -0.54 1.01
CA ARG A 133 24.99 0.36 1.20
C ARG A 133 26.23 -0.35 1.73
N LYS A 134 26.09 -1.29 2.68
CA LYS A 134 27.22 -2.12 3.16
C LYS A 134 27.83 -2.98 2.05
N ALA A 135 27.02 -3.38 1.07
CA ALA A 135 27.46 -4.11 -0.12
C ALA A 135 28.25 -3.27 -1.15
N SER A 136 28.42 -1.96 -0.89
CA SER A 136 29.21 -1.03 -1.72
C SER A 136 28.76 -1.08 -3.19
N LYS A 137 29.69 -1.24 -4.15
CA LYS A 137 29.41 -1.24 -5.60
C LYS A 137 28.36 -2.25 -6.02
N ARG A 138 28.27 -3.42 -5.37
CA ARG A 138 27.29 -4.47 -5.71
C ARG A 138 25.87 -4.09 -5.32
N GLY A 139 25.69 -3.32 -4.26
CA GLY A 139 24.37 -2.88 -3.80
C GLY A 139 23.89 -1.55 -4.39
N GLN A 140 24.71 -0.86 -5.19
CA GLN A 140 24.32 0.44 -5.76
C GLN A 140 23.04 0.41 -6.61
N PRO A 141 22.80 -0.59 -7.49
CA PRO A 141 21.54 -0.68 -8.22
C PRO A 141 20.33 -0.76 -7.29
N ARG A 142 20.42 -1.56 -6.21
CA ARG A 142 19.35 -1.68 -5.20
C ARG A 142 19.16 -0.38 -4.42
N VAL A 143 20.24 0.33 -4.08
CA VAL A 143 20.18 1.65 -3.45
C VAL A 143 19.37 2.64 -4.28
N VAL A 144 19.58 2.70 -5.59
CA VAL A 144 18.82 3.58 -6.49
C VAL A 144 17.35 3.20 -6.51
N LYS A 145 17.04 1.90 -6.64
CA LYS A 145 15.65 1.41 -6.58
C LYS A 145 14.97 1.79 -5.26
N TYR A 146 15.63 1.59 -4.12
CA TYR A 146 15.07 1.96 -2.81
C TYR A 146 14.83 3.47 -2.64
N LEU A 147 15.69 4.32 -3.20
CA LEU A 147 15.44 5.77 -3.21
C LEU A 147 14.20 6.14 -4.02
N GLY A 148 13.95 5.45 -5.14
CA GLY A 148 12.71 5.58 -5.90
C GLY A 148 11.48 5.25 -5.05
N LEU A 149 11.54 4.18 -4.26
CA LEU A 149 10.45 3.78 -3.37
C LEU A 149 10.18 4.77 -2.23
N TYR A 150 11.23 5.39 -1.65
CA TYR A 150 11.03 6.50 -0.72
C TYR A 150 10.33 7.69 -1.39
N GLY A 151 10.61 7.95 -2.67
CA GLY A 151 9.93 8.99 -3.45
C GLY A 151 8.45 8.68 -3.66
N LEU A 152 8.12 7.43 -3.99
CA LEU A 152 6.73 6.96 -4.15
C LEU A 152 5.90 7.14 -2.88
N LEU A 153 6.52 6.96 -1.70
CA LEU A 153 5.87 7.08 -0.39
C LEU A 153 5.89 8.50 0.19
N ASP A 154 6.36 9.50 -0.57
CA ASP A 154 6.61 10.87 -0.11
C ASP A 154 7.42 10.93 1.20
N ALA A 155 8.49 10.14 1.25
CA ALA A 155 9.30 9.89 2.45
C ALA A 155 10.77 10.32 2.24
N GLN A 156 11.00 11.47 1.62
CA GLN A 156 12.33 11.95 1.26
C GLN A 156 13.16 12.31 2.51
N ALA A 157 12.52 12.75 3.60
CA ALA A 157 13.20 13.02 4.87
C ALA A 157 13.78 11.73 5.47
N GLU A 158 13.04 10.63 5.41
CA GLU A 158 13.46 9.29 5.82
C GLU A 158 14.54 8.74 4.89
N ALA A 159 14.42 8.96 3.59
CA ALA A 159 15.45 8.61 2.61
C ALA A 159 16.79 9.26 2.96
N ILE A 160 16.78 10.56 3.25
CA ILE A 160 17.98 11.32 3.64
C ILE A 160 18.56 10.76 4.94
N LYS A 161 17.72 10.40 5.93
CA LYS A 161 18.19 9.78 7.18
C LYS A 161 18.84 8.43 6.93
N ALA A 162 18.23 7.57 6.11
CA ALA A 162 18.76 6.25 5.74
C ALA A 162 20.09 6.36 4.95
N LEU A 163 20.22 7.40 4.12
CA LEU A 163 21.44 7.66 3.36
C LEU A 163 22.59 8.15 4.27
N LYS A 164 22.26 8.94 5.30
CA LYS A 164 23.23 9.52 6.25
C LYS A 164 23.63 8.56 7.37
N SER A 165 22.79 7.59 7.73
CA SER A 165 23.14 6.61 8.76
C SER A 165 24.27 5.70 8.25
N ASN A 166 25.51 5.97 8.67
CA ASN A 166 26.66 5.10 8.44
C ASN A 166 26.68 3.96 9.44
#